data_AF-A0A0N4W4S4-F1
#
_entry.id   AF-A0A0N4W4S4-F1
#
_cell.length_a   1.000
_cell.length_b   1.000
_cell.length_c   1.000
_cell.angle_alpha   90.00
_cell.angle_beta   90.00
_cell.angle_gamma   90.00
#
_symmetry.space_group_name_H-M   'P 1'
#
loop_
_entity.id
_entity.type
_entity.pdbx_description
1 polymer ?
#
loop_
_entity_poly.entity_id
_entity_poly.type
_entity_poly.pdbx_seq_one_letter_code
_entity_poly.pdbx_strand_id
1 'polypeptide(L)'
;MLVAFLALAFIRENVALIRSGDSVQNRTKETFRILNRIFNDNLIWSNHWEKIVLEWLKSPKSVKADMVIRGKAYFPKTDYRPLEVKLLQILGHRFERRKREVARLPPFTIYGCNGIVNTTGKAKDSVYAACLYLKPPVNLSNGVESKSEGPLPKEAGEILKTISSMYNEGVKWSDEWAKKAVEWLKSPESVQADMVIKGKETRGCHMDVSICTAPQPEDCIYHFAKEQPIKIVKVKSLLNGTMAGCGGIMNTKGKKDFIHAACLFKKP
;
A
#
# COMPACT_ATOMS: atom_id res chain seq x y z
N MET A 1 4.22 -23.04 39.91
CA MET A 1 2.99 -22.23 39.76
C MET A 1 3.22 -20.71 39.92
N LEU A 2 4.42 -20.19 39.64
CA LEU A 2 4.72 -18.74 39.78
C LEU A 2 4.90 -18.00 38.43
N VAL A 3 4.99 -18.72 37.31
CA VAL A 3 5.32 -18.14 35.99
C VAL A 3 4.08 -17.66 35.22
N ALA A 4 2.87 -18.11 35.60
CA ALA A 4 1.62 -17.74 34.92
C ALA A 4 1.10 -16.35 35.31
N PHE A 5 1.55 -15.77 36.43
CA PHE A 5 1.07 -14.45 36.90
C PHE A 5 1.79 -13.26 36.25
N LEU A 6 2.98 -13.45 35.66
CA LEU A 6 3.73 -12.37 35.03
C LEU A 6 3.21 -12.01 33.62
N ALA A 7 2.53 -12.93 32.92
CA ALA A 7 1.93 -12.66 31.61
C ALA A 7 0.65 -11.81 31.69
N LEU A 8 -0.05 -11.82 32.83
CA LEU A 8 -1.29 -11.05 33.06
C LEU A 8 -1.02 -9.64 33.62
N ALA A 9 0.14 -9.40 34.23
CA ALA A 9 0.53 -8.09 34.74
C ALA A 9 0.95 -7.11 33.63
N PHE A 10 1.54 -7.60 32.53
CA PHE A 10 1.96 -6.74 31.41
C PHE A 10 0.80 -6.11 30.61
N ILE A 11 -0.43 -6.58 30.79
CA ILE A 11 -1.61 -6.03 30.09
C ILE A 11 -2.24 -4.86 30.86
N ARG A 12 -1.90 -4.64 32.14
CA ARG A 12 -2.58 -3.63 32.98
C ARG A 12 -1.96 -2.23 33.00
N GLU A 13 -0.71 -2.02 32.57
CA GLU A 13 -0.03 -0.71 32.69
C GLU A 13 0.06 0.14 31.41
N ASN A 14 -0.53 -0.29 30.28
CA ASN A 14 -0.63 0.58 29.08
C ASN A 14 -1.99 1.29 28.94
N VAL A 15 -2.78 1.35 30.02
CA VAL A 15 -4.07 2.06 30.04
C VAL A 15 -3.88 3.49 30.54
N ALA A 16 -3.19 4.30 29.76
CA ALA A 16 -3.37 5.75 29.81
C ALA A 16 -2.92 6.36 28.47
N LEU A 17 -3.77 7.21 27.91
CA LEU A 17 -3.50 8.11 26.79
C LEU A 17 -3.67 7.57 25.37
N ILE A 18 -4.90 7.24 24.95
CA ILE A 18 -5.28 7.43 23.54
C ILE A 18 -6.71 7.96 23.43
N ARG A 19 -6.82 9.15 22.81
CA ARG A 19 -8.04 9.81 22.33
C ARG A 19 -9.01 8.79 21.71
N SER A 20 -10.26 8.76 22.17
CA SER A 20 -11.17 7.61 22.06
C SER A 20 -11.77 7.34 20.66
N GLY A 21 -11.52 8.18 19.65
CA GLY A 21 -11.93 7.94 18.26
C GLY A 21 -10.84 7.23 17.41
N ASP A 22 -9.61 7.72 17.50
CA ASP A 22 -8.49 7.25 16.67
C ASP A 22 -7.97 5.88 17.10
N SER A 23 -8.11 5.53 18.40
CA SER A 23 -7.58 4.28 18.95
C SER A 23 -8.26 3.02 18.40
N VAL A 24 -9.59 3.05 18.19
CA VAL A 24 -10.36 1.88 17.75
C VAL A 24 -10.13 1.59 16.26
N GLN A 25 -10.09 2.64 15.43
CA GLN A 25 -9.78 2.50 14.01
C GLN A 25 -8.35 2.00 13.81
N ASN A 26 -7.39 2.53 14.57
CA ASN A 26 -5.99 2.07 14.51
C ASN A 26 -5.85 0.59 14.92
N ARG A 27 -6.53 0.13 15.98
CA ARG A 27 -6.52 -1.29 16.39
C ARG A 27 -7.18 -2.21 15.36
N THR A 28 -8.28 -1.77 14.77
CA THR A 28 -8.98 -2.52 13.71
C THR A 28 -8.10 -2.66 12.47
N LYS A 29 -7.47 -1.56 12.05
CA LYS A 29 -6.51 -1.52 10.94
C LYS A 29 -5.35 -2.47 11.18
N GLU A 30 -4.77 -2.45 12.37
CA GLU A 30 -3.65 -3.34 12.70
C GLU A 30 -4.07 -4.81 12.70
N THR A 31 -5.29 -5.13 13.16
CA THR A 31 -5.85 -6.49 13.08
C THR A 31 -5.88 -7.00 11.65
N PHE A 32 -6.29 -6.17 10.67
CA PHE A 32 -6.25 -6.57 9.26
C PHE A 32 -4.83 -6.78 8.74
N ARG A 33 -3.87 -5.94 9.14
CA ARG A 33 -2.47 -6.06 8.74
C ARG A 33 -1.83 -7.33 9.28
N ILE A 34 -2.09 -7.65 10.55
CA ILE A 34 -1.63 -8.89 11.19
C ILE A 34 -2.19 -10.10 10.45
N LEU A 35 -3.51 -10.14 10.21
CA LEU A 35 -4.15 -11.24 9.49
C LEU A 35 -3.49 -11.51 8.13
N ASN A 36 -3.12 -10.48 7.38
CA ASN A 36 -2.47 -10.63 6.09
C ASN A 36 -1.01 -11.07 6.22
N ARG A 37 -0.24 -10.44 7.12
CA ARG A 37 1.17 -10.73 7.35
C ARG A 37 1.44 -12.16 7.83
N ILE A 38 0.51 -12.76 8.56
CA ILE A 38 0.61 -14.18 8.98
C ILE A 38 0.77 -15.11 7.77
N PHE A 39 0.15 -14.78 6.63
CA PHE A 39 0.16 -15.64 5.44
C PHE A 39 1.05 -15.10 4.31
N ASN A 40 1.32 -13.79 4.24
CA ASN A 40 2.20 -13.18 3.25
C ASN A 40 2.71 -11.82 3.73
N ASP A 41 4.02 -11.70 3.93
CA ASP A 41 4.72 -10.50 4.40
C ASP A 41 5.09 -9.52 3.26
N ASN A 42 4.97 -9.94 2.00
CA ASN A 42 5.31 -9.15 0.82
C ASN A 42 4.16 -8.27 0.30
N LEU A 43 3.06 -8.18 1.06
CA LEU A 43 1.86 -7.42 0.70
C LEU A 43 1.96 -5.96 1.13
N ILE A 44 1.49 -5.04 0.28
CA ILE A 44 1.52 -3.60 0.52
C ILE A 44 0.13 -3.12 0.96
N TRP A 45 0.03 -2.62 2.19
CA TRP A 45 -1.19 -1.97 2.68
C TRP A 45 -1.41 -0.64 1.95
N SER A 46 -2.63 -0.39 1.48
CA SER A 46 -3.02 0.89 0.86
C SER A 46 -4.23 1.51 1.56
N ASN A 47 -4.05 2.75 2.06
CA ASN A 47 -5.14 3.56 2.62
C ASN A 47 -6.20 3.91 1.56
N HIS A 48 -5.79 4.04 0.30
CA HIS A 48 -6.72 4.25 -0.81
C HIS A 48 -7.61 3.02 -1.00
N TRP A 49 -7.01 1.82 -1.05
CA TRP A 49 -7.78 0.57 -1.14
C TRP A 49 -8.65 0.32 0.10
N GLU A 50 -8.18 0.67 1.30
CA GLU A 50 -8.98 0.67 2.53
C GLU A 50 -10.28 1.50 2.39
N LYS A 51 -10.19 2.70 1.78
CA LYS A 51 -11.36 3.55 1.48
C LYS A 51 -12.27 2.90 0.43
N ILE A 52 -11.70 2.36 -0.67
CA ILE A 52 -12.46 1.63 -1.69
C ILE A 52 -13.24 0.47 -1.06
N VAL A 53 -12.62 -0.31 -0.18
CA VAL A 53 -13.27 -1.43 0.50
C VAL A 53 -14.46 -0.93 1.33
N LEU A 54 -14.30 0.16 2.08
CA LEU A 54 -15.38 0.73 2.87
C LEU A 54 -16.57 1.16 2.01
N GLU A 55 -16.31 1.87 0.92
CA GLU A 55 -17.35 2.28 -0.03
C GLU A 55 -18.06 1.06 -0.63
N TRP A 56 -17.30 0.05 -1.03
CA TRP A 56 -17.83 -1.21 -1.55
C TRP A 56 -18.69 -1.98 -0.54
N LEU A 57 -18.30 -1.98 0.75
CA LEU A 57 -19.08 -2.59 1.83
C LEU A 57 -20.40 -1.84 2.07
N LYS A 58 -20.41 -0.51 1.94
CA LYS A 58 -21.61 0.33 2.10
C LYS A 58 -22.57 0.20 0.92
N SER A 59 -22.05 0.16 -0.30
CA SER A 59 -22.82 0.05 -1.53
C SER A 59 -22.10 -0.93 -2.47
N PRO A 60 -22.57 -2.19 -2.57
CA PRO A 60 -21.91 -3.22 -3.37
C PRO A 60 -22.02 -2.92 -4.87
N LYS A 61 -21.15 -2.04 -5.38
CA LYS A 61 -20.88 -1.88 -6.81
C LYS A 61 -19.83 -2.91 -7.26
N SER A 62 -19.61 -3.04 -8.56
CA SER A 62 -18.49 -3.84 -9.06
C SER A 62 -17.18 -3.19 -8.61
N VAL A 63 -16.30 -3.99 -8.01
CA VAL A 63 -14.93 -3.59 -7.67
C VAL A 63 -13.97 -4.51 -8.41
N LYS A 64 -13.03 -3.95 -9.16
CA LYS A 64 -12.03 -4.72 -9.91
C LYS A 64 -10.89 -5.11 -8.97
N ALA A 65 -11.03 -6.26 -8.32
CA ALA A 65 -10.01 -6.86 -7.46
C ALA A 65 -9.67 -8.26 -7.97
N ASP A 66 -8.38 -8.63 -7.93
CA ASP A 66 -7.91 -9.96 -8.36
C ASP A 66 -8.18 -11.04 -7.32
N MET A 67 -8.35 -10.63 -6.05
CA MET A 67 -8.79 -11.51 -4.98
C MET A 67 -9.63 -10.71 -3.97
N VAL A 68 -10.61 -11.39 -3.37
CA VAL A 68 -11.51 -10.82 -2.36
C VAL A 68 -11.68 -11.81 -1.23
N ILE A 69 -11.34 -11.42 0.00
CA ILE A 69 -11.70 -12.17 1.21
C ILE A 69 -12.74 -11.35 1.96
N ARG A 70 -13.95 -11.90 2.15
CA ARG A 70 -15.03 -11.21 2.85
C ARG A 70 -15.79 -12.14 3.77
N GLY A 71 -16.39 -11.59 4.81
CA GLY A 71 -17.23 -12.33 5.75
C GLY A 71 -18.20 -11.42 6.50
N LYS A 72 -19.36 -11.98 6.83
CA LYS A 72 -20.39 -11.37 7.66
C LYS A 72 -20.69 -12.29 8.84
N ALA A 73 -20.85 -11.74 10.04
CA ALA A 73 -21.37 -12.46 11.19
C ALA A 73 -22.32 -11.59 12.00
N TYR A 74 -23.13 -12.25 12.83
CA TYR A 74 -24.09 -11.62 13.73
C TYR A 74 -23.68 -11.91 15.16
N PHE A 75 -23.68 -10.90 16.02
CA PHE A 75 -23.28 -10.98 17.42
C PHE A 75 -24.43 -10.51 18.30
N PRO A 76 -24.74 -11.22 19.41
CA PRO A 76 -25.70 -10.72 20.39
C PRO A 76 -25.32 -9.32 20.88
N LYS A 77 -26.31 -8.49 21.24
CA LYS A 77 -26.08 -7.18 21.86
C LYS A 77 -25.28 -7.25 23.16
N THR A 78 -25.39 -8.38 23.85
CA THR A 78 -24.65 -8.71 25.08
C THR A 78 -23.22 -9.20 24.81
N ASP A 79 -22.79 -9.30 23.55
CA ASP A 79 -21.42 -9.65 23.21
C ASP A 79 -20.54 -8.39 23.26
N TYR A 80 -19.91 -8.19 24.42
CA TYR A 80 -18.99 -7.07 24.68
C TYR A 80 -17.56 -7.31 24.19
N ARG A 81 -17.31 -8.40 23.44
CA ARG A 81 -15.96 -8.62 22.90
C ARG A 81 -15.57 -7.47 21.96
N PRO A 82 -14.29 -7.05 21.97
CA PRO A 82 -13.80 -5.99 21.09
C PRO A 82 -14.02 -6.30 19.61
N LEU A 83 -14.11 -5.26 18.79
CA LEU A 83 -14.35 -5.40 17.35
C LEU A 83 -13.25 -6.22 16.67
N GLU A 84 -12.02 -6.08 17.14
CA GLU A 84 -10.83 -6.81 16.71
C GLU A 84 -11.05 -8.33 16.84
N VAL A 85 -11.59 -8.78 17.98
CA VAL A 85 -11.91 -10.19 18.24
C VAL A 85 -13.03 -10.67 17.32
N LYS A 86 -14.07 -9.84 17.13
CA LYS A 86 -15.18 -10.15 16.22
C LYS A 86 -14.70 -10.27 14.76
N LEU A 87 -13.77 -9.40 14.34
CA LEU A 87 -13.15 -9.46 13.01
C LEU A 87 -12.29 -10.71 12.82
N LEU A 88 -11.49 -11.10 13.81
CA LEU A 88 -10.73 -12.35 13.78
C LEU A 88 -11.68 -13.55 13.65
N GLN A 89 -12.82 -13.57 14.35
CA GLN A 89 -13.82 -14.64 14.21
C GLN A 89 -14.43 -14.69 12.79
N ILE A 90 -14.70 -13.52 12.19
CA ILE A 90 -15.28 -13.42 10.84
C ILE A 90 -14.30 -13.83 9.75
N LEU A 91 -13.06 -13.37 9.84
CA LEU A 91 -12.07 -13.47 8.77
C LEU A 91 -11.06 -14.58 9.00
N GLY A 92 -10.69 -14.91 10.24
CA GLY A 92 -9.63 -15.87 10.56
C GLY A 92 -9.83 -17.22 9.87
N HIS A 93 -11.02 -17.81 9.99
CA HIS A 93 -11.32 -19.09 9.33
C HIS A 93 -11.30 -18.98 7.78
N ARG A 94 -11.57 -17.80 7.23
CA ARG A 94 -11.59 -17.57 5.77
C ARG A 94 -10.19 -17.41 5.22
N PHE A 95 -9.35 -16.69 5.95
CA PHE A 95 -7.92 -16.62 5.68
C PHE A 95 -7.30 -18.02 5.76
N GLU A 96 -7.63 -18.81 6.78
CA GLU A 96 -7.10 -20.17 6.91
C GLU A 96 -7.51 -21.06 5.72
N ARG A 97 -8.77 -21.00 5.29
CA ARG A 97 -9.23 -21.73 4.09
C ARG A 97 -8.52 -21.29 2.81
N ARG A 98 -8.16 -20.00 2.71
CA ARG A 98 -7.52 -19.41 1.53
C ARG A 98 -6.03 -19.17 1.72
N LYS A 99 -5.40 -19.77 2.73
CA LYS A 99 -4.01 -19.49 3.10
C LYS A 99 -3.04 -19.70 1.95
N ARG A 100 -3.26 -20.75 1.13
CA ARG A 100 -2.44 -21.04 -0.05
C ARG A 100 -2.59 -19.97 -1.13
N GLU A 101 -3.77 -19.39 -1.29
CA GLU A 101 -4.00 -18.31 -2.26
C GLU A 101 -3.34 -17.01 -1.81
N VAL A 102 -3.50 -16.65 -0.53
CA VAL A 102 -2.86 -15.46 0.06
C VAL A 102 -1.33 -15.58 0.03
N ALA A 103 -0.78 -16.73 0.42
CA ALA A 103 0.66 -16.99 0.42
C ALA A 103 1.28 -16.99 -1.00
N ARG A 104 0.48 -17.27 -2.03
CA ARG A 104 0.92 -17.25 -3.44
C ARG A 104 0.68 -15.92 -4.14
N LEU A 105 0.13 -14.91 -3.45
CA LEU A 105 0.06 -13.57 -4.00
C LEU A 105 1.49 -13.10 -4.32
N PRO A 106 1.75 -12.60 -5.52
CA PRO A 106 3.08 -12.15 -5.91
C PRO A 106 3.55 -10.99 -5.02
N PRO A 107 4.86 -10.80 -4.86
CA PRO A 107 5.41 -9.65 -4.15
C PRO A 107 4.83 -8.34 -4.68
N PHE A 108 4.70 -7.34 -3.80
CA PHE A 108 4.13 -6.02 -4.12
C PHE A 108 2.64 -6.01 -4.48
N THR A 109 1.92 -7.11 -4.24
CA THR A 109 0.45 -7.11 -4.28
C THR A 109 -0.08 -6.05 -3.30
N ILE A 110 -0.90 -5.14 -3.82
CA ILE A 110 -1.53 -4.08 -3.04
C ILE A 110 -2.81 -4.64 -2.43
N TYR A 111 -3.07 -4.31 -1.18
CA TYR A 111 -4.32 -4.68 -0.53
C TYR A 111 -4.86 -3.57 0.37
N GLY A 112 -6.17 -3.60 0.56
CA GLY A 112 -6.86 -2.81 1.58
C GLY A 112 -7.94 -3.64 2.22
N CYS A 113 -8.18 -3.42 3.51
CA CYS A 113 -9.24 -4.07 4.25
C CYS A 113 -10.07 -3.05 5.03
N ASN A 114 -11.36 -3.33 5.20
CA ASN A 114 -12.23 -2.52 6.04
C ASN A 114 -13.41 -3.35 6.58
N GLY A 115 -14.17 -2.77 7.50
CA GLY A 115 -15.37 -3.38 8.06
C GLY A 115 -16.44 -2.35 8.41
N ILE A 116 -17.70 -2.78 8.31
CA ILE A 116 -18.87 -2.03 8.76
C ILE A 116 -19.55 -2.78 9.90
N VAL A 117 -19.98 -2.03 10.92
CA VAL A 117 -20.79 -2.55 12.01
C VAL A 117 -22.18 -1.94 11.88
N ASN A 118 -23.19 -2.79 11.79
CA ASN A 118 -24.58 -2.38 11.81
C ASN A 118 -25.21 -2.79 13.14
N THR A 119 -25.57 -1.79 13.93
CA THR A 119 -26.18 -1.92 15.26
C THR A 119 -27.69 -1.70 15.27
N THR A 120 -28.35 -1.56 14.13
CA THR A 120 -29.79 -1.27 14.06
C THR A 120 -30.68 -2.49 14.40
N GLY A 121 -30.10 -3.69 14.48
CA GLY A 121 -30.83 -4.91 14.82
C GLY A 121 -31.30 -4.93 16.28
N LYS A 122 -32.55 -5.36 16.51
CA LYS A 122 -33.15 -5.41 17.86
C LYS A 122 -32.41 -6.36 18.81
N ALA A 123 -31.98 -7.53 18.33
CA ALA A 123 -31.37 -8.57 19.17
C ALA A 123 -29.88 -8.81 18.89
N LYS A 124 -29.40 -8.46 17.69
CA LYS A 124 -28.04 -8.76 17.23
C LYS A 124 -27.47 -7.60 16.43
N ASP A 125 -26.20 -7.30 16.67
CA ASP A 125 -25.38 -6.50 15.78
C ASP A 125 -24.90 -7.38 14.63
N SER A 126 -24.71 -6.79 13.45
CA SER A 126 -24.03 -7.46 12.35
C SER A 126 -22.73 -6.75 12.01
N VAL A 127 -21.68 -7.53 11.81
CA VAL A 127 -20.38 -7.03 11.38
C VAL A 127 -20.08 -7.64 10.02
N TYR A 128 -19.73 -6.79 9.06
CA TYR A 128 -19.37 -7.19 7.71
C TYR A 128 -17.99 -6.62 7.39
N ALA A 129 -17.05 -7.48 6.99
CA ALA A 129 -15.68 -7.08 6.74
C ALA A 129 -15.14 -7.72 5.47
N ALA A 130 -14.20 -7.03 4.83
CA ALA A 130 -13.53 -7.54 3.65
C ALA A 130 -12.09 -7.03 3.51
N CYS A 131 -11.33 -7.76 2.71
CA CYS A 131 -10.04 -7.41 2.15
C CYS A 131 -10.10 -7.58 0.63
N LEU A 132 -9.64 -6.57 -0.09
CA LEU A 132 -9.48 -6.57 -1.54
C LEU A 132 -8.00 -6.56 -1.89
N TYR A 133 -7.63 -7.30 -2.93
CA TYR A 133 -6.25 -7.44 -3.38
C TYR A 133 -6.14 -7.13 -4.87
N LEU A 134 -5.11 -6.38 -5.23
CA LEU A 134 -4.72 -6.07 -6.59
C LEU A 134 -3.30 -6.61 -6.81
N LYS A 135 -3.19 -7.61 -7.69
CA LYS A 135 -1.89 -8.16 -8.07
C LYS A 135 -1.18 -7.16 -8.97
N PRO A 136 0.16 -7.06 -8.89
CA PRO A 136 0.93 -6.38 -9.92
C PRO A 136 0.66 -7.03 -11.29
N PRO A 137 0.71 -6.24 -12.38
CA PRO A 137 0.53 -6.76 -13.72
C PRO A 137 1.56 -7.86 -13.99
N VAL A 138 1.05 -9.05 -14.33
CA VAL A 138 1.84 -10.23 -14.68
C VAL A 138 2.42 -10.04 -16.08
N ASN A 139 3.51 -9.28 -16.19
CA ASN A 139 4.32 -9.19 -17.41
C ASN A 139 5.80 -8.98 -17.06
N LEU A 140 6.32 -9.79 -16.12
CA LEU A 140 7.77 -9.90 -15.89
C LEU A 140 8.34 -11.26 -16.35
N SER A 141 7.51 -12.14 -16.93
CA SER A 141 7.87 -13.54 -17.20
C SER A 141 7.41 -14.13 -18.53
N ASN A 142 6.67 -13.41 -19.38
CA ASN A 142 6.56 -13.84 -20.77
C ASN A 142 7.72 -13.21 -21.53
N GLY A 143 8.72 -14.04 -21.86
CA GLY A 143 9.85 -13.69 -22.71
C GLY A 143 9.42 -13.37 -24.14
N VAL A 144 8.63 -12.30 -24.30
CA VAL A 144 8.69 -11.51 -25.51
C VAL A 144 9.91 -10.64 -25.31
N GLU A 145 11.00 -10.97 -26.00
CA GLU A 145 12.08 -10.03 -26.27
C GLU A 145 11.48 -8.79 -26.93
N SER A 146 11.02 -7.85 -26.11
CA SER A 146 10.78 -6.48 -26.54
C SER A 146 12.15 -5.91 -26.87
N LYS A 147 12.45 -5.80 -28.17
CA LYS A 147 13.67 -5.17 -28.68
C LYS A 147 13.65 -3.64 -28.55
N SER A 148 12.87 -3.07 -27.63
CA SER A 148 12.74 -1.61 -27.48
C SER A 148 12.63 -1.20 -26.02
N GLU A 149 13.41 -0.18 -25.69
CA GLU A 149 13.20 0.66 -24.51
C GLU A 149 11.85 1.35 -24.65
N GLY A 150 10.94 1.11 -23.70
CA GLY A 150 9.55 1.53 -23.80
C GLY A 150 9.02 2.08 -22.48
N PRO A 151 7.97 2.93 -22.52
CA PRO A 151 7.30 3.37 -21.31
C PRO A 151 6.75 2.16 -20.55
N LEU A 152 6.71 2.27 -19.22
CA LEU A 152 6.08 1.26 -18.38
C LEU A 152 4.65 0.94 -18.87
N PRO A 153 4.19 -0.33 -18.75
CA PRO A 153 2.80 -0.68 -19.02
C PRO A 153 1.83 0.22 -18.25
N LYS A 154 0.65 0.51 -18.81
CA LYS A 154 -0.35 1.41 -18.19
C LYS A 154 -0.69 0.97 -16.76
N GLU A 155 -0.70 -0.33 -16.52
CA GLU A 155 -0.97 -0.96 -15.23
C GLU A 155 0.10 -0.63 -14.17
N ALA A 156 1.36 -0.45 -14.57
CA ALA A 156 2.41 0.01 -13.68
C ALA A 156 2.27 1.51 -13.33
N GLY A 157 1.67 2.30 -14.22
CA GLY A 157 1.26 3.68 -13.91
C GLY A 157 0.26 3.77 -12.76
N GLU A 158 -0.73 2.86 -12.73
CA GLU A 158 -1.71 2.79 -11.63
C GLU A 158 -1.07 2.35 -10.29
N ILE A 159 -0.06 1.47 -10.34
CA ILE A 159 0.73 1.13 -9.15
C ILE A 159 1.50 2.34 -8.64
N LEU A 160 2.20 3.06 -9.53
CA LEU A 160 2.95 4.25 -9.14
C LEU A 160 2.05 5.36 -8.59
N LYS A 161 0.86 5.55 -9.19
CA LYS A 161 -0.19 6.42 -8.67
C LYS A 161 -0.64 6.01 -7.28
N THR A 162 -0.86 4.71 -7.07
CA THR A 162 -1.23 4.18 -5.76
C THR A 162 -0.12 4.40 -4.74
N ILE A 163 1.13 4.09 -5.07
CA ILE A 163 2.30 4.31 -4.20
C ILE A 163 2.42 5.79 -3.86
N SER A 164 2.30 6.68 -4.84
CA SER A 164 2.34 8.13 -4.61
C SER A 164 1.26 8.58 -3.63
N SER A 165 0.03 8.04 -3.75
CA SER A 165 -1.08 8.36 -2.85
C SER A 165 -0.89 7.85 -1.41
N MET A 166 -0.03 6.84 -1.20
CA MET A 166 0.23 6.30 0.14
C MET A 166 1.05 7.23 1.02
N TYR A 167 1.88 8.11 0.43
CA TYR A 167 2.81 8.94 1.19
C TYR A 167 2.29 10.35 1.50
N ASN A 168 1.30 10.86 0.76
CA ASN A 168 0.75 12.20 1.02
C ASN A 168 -0.68 12.37 0.46
N GLU A 169 -1.69 12.59 1.33
CA GLU A 169 -3.09 12.82 0.93
C GLU A 169 -3.32 14.20 0.27
N GLY A 170 -2.38 15.15 0.43
CA GLY A 170 -2.45 16.50 -0.14
C GLY A 170 -1.94 16.61 -1.58
N VAL A 171 -1.33 15.55 -2.10
CA VAL A 171 -0.73 15.52 -3.44
C VAL A 171 -1.78 15.07 -4.47
N LYS A 172 -1.94 15.86 -5.53
CA LYS A 172 -2.84 15.55 -6.64
C LYS A 172 -2.08 14.84 -7.74
N TRP A 173 -2.57 13.66 -8.13
CA TRP A 173 -2.03 12.98 -9.30
C TRP A 173 -2.33 13.76 -10.58
N SER A 174 -1.36 13.84 -11.49
CA SER A 174 -1.51 14.39 -12.83
C SER A 174 -0.89 13.46 -13.88
N ASP A 175 -1.73 13.03 -14.83
CA ASP A 175 -1.30 12.20 -15.97
C ASP A 175 -0.33 12.97 -16.89
N GLU A 176 -0.44 14.30 -16.94
CA GLU A 176 0.52 15.16 -17.64
C GLU A 176 1.89 15.09 -16.96
N TRP A 177 1.94 15.18 -15.62
CA TRP A 177 3.18 15.04 -14.87
C TRP A 177 3.75 13.62 -14.95
N ALA A 178 2.91 12.59 -15.10
CA ALA A 178 3.37 11.22 -15.31
C ALA A 178 4.07 11.06 -16.67
N LYS A 179 3.57 11.71 -17.72
CA LYS A 179 4.25 11.78 -19.03
C LYS A 179 5.57 12.54 -18.93
N LYS A 180 5.57 13.69 -18.28
CA LYS A 180 6.78 14.48 -18.00
C LYS A 180 7.83 13.69 -17.21
N ALA A 181 7.41 12.81 -16.30
CA ALA A 181 8.34 11.93 -15.59
C ALA A 181 9.05 10.94 -16.52
N VAL A 182 8.37 10.41 -17.54
CA VAL A 182 8.99 9.58 -18.58
C VAL A 182 9.94 10.39 -19.47
N GLU A 183 9.56 11.62 -19.83
CA GLU A 183 10.45 12.54 -20.57
C GLU A 183 11.72 12.86 -19.78
N TRP A 184 11.56 13.18 -18.49
CA TRP A 184 12.67 13.44 -17.58
C TRP A 184 13.63 12.25 -17.46
N LEU A 185 13.11 11.01 -17.44
CA LEU A 185 13.96 9.82 -17.41
C LEU A 185 14.81 9.65 -18.68
N LYS A 186 14.36 10.18 -19.82
CA LYS A 186 15.14 10.20 -21.07
C LYS A 186 16.13 11.36 -21.10
N SER A 187 15.72 12.52 -20.60
CA SER A 187 16.50 13.75 -20.58
C SER A 187 16.20 14.54 -19.30
N PRO A 188 16.97 14.39 -18.22
CA PRO A 188 16.69 15.04 -16.93
C PRO A 188 16.59 16.57 -17.00
N GLU A 189 17.23 17.18 -17.98
CA GLU A 189 17.22 18.63 -18.20
C GLU A 189 15.96 19.13 -18.93
N SER A 190 15.17 18.23 -19.53
CA SER A 190 14.02 18.63 -20.37
C SER A 190 12.77 18.98 -19.56
N VAL A 191 12.74 18.68 -18.26
CA VAL A 191 11.57 18.93 -17.39
C VAL A 191 12.01 19.54 -16.07
N GLN A 192 11.49 20.73 -15.79
CA GLN A 192 11.69 21.40 -14.50
C GLN A 192 10.64 20.93 -13.48
N ALA A 193 11.06 20.14 -12.50
CA ALA A 193 10.27 19.73 -11.34
C ALA A 193 10.82 20.42 -10.08
N ASP A 194 10.01 20.58 -9.03
CA ASP A 194 10.52 21.14 -7.76
C ASP A 194 11.18 20.04 -6.91
N MET A 195 10.80 18.78 -7.13
CA MET A 195 11.42 17.61 -6.53
C MET A 195 11.30 16.40 -7.46
N VAL A 196 12.34 15.57 -7.47
CA VAL A 196 12.39 14.31 -8.22
C VAL A 196 12.78 13.18 -7.28
N ILE A 197 12.02 12.09 -7.30
CA ILE A 197 12.40 10.82 -6.68
C ILE A 197 12.64 9.84 -7.80
N LYS A 198 13.85 9.32 -7.94
CA LYS A 198 14.18 8.29 -8.94
C LYS A 198 14.57 6.98 -8.26
N GLY A 199 14.21 5.88 -8.91
CA GLY A 199 14.56 4.53 -8.48
C GLY A 199 15.05 3.71 -9.66
N LYS A 200 16.15 2.98 -9.48
CA LYS A 200 16.64 2.00 -10.45
C LYS A 200 16.75 0.64 -9.79
N GLU A 201 16.11 -0.37 -10.39
CA GLU A 201 16.24 -1.76 -9.98
C GLU A 201 16.94 -2.54 -11.09
N THR A 202 17.96 -3.31 -10.73
CA THR A 202 18.62 -4.28 -11.62
C THR A 202 18.40 -5.67 -11.05
N ARG A 203 18.08 -6.69 -11.88
CA ARG A 203 17.90 -8.07 -11.39
C ARG A 203 19.13 -8.53 -10.59
N GLY A 204 18.95 -8.66 -9.27
CA GLY A 204 20.02 -8.98 -8.30
C GLY A 204 20.03 -8.05 -7.07
N CYS A 205 18.96 -8.11 -6.27
CA CYS A 205 18.91 -7.74 -4.85
C CYS A 205 19.26 -6.30 -4.40
N HIS A 206 19.27 -5.29 -5.27
CA HIS A 206 19.46 -3.90 -4.84
C HIS A 206 18.61 -2.91 -5.64
N MET A 207 17.77 -2.15 -4.93
CA MET A 207 17.05 -0.99 -5.46
C MET A 207 17.80 0.28 -5.01
N ASP A 208 18.29 1.03 -5.99
CA ASP A 208 18.93 2.31 -5.74
C ASP A 208 17.88 3.41 -5.83
N VAL A 209 17.58 4.07 -4.72
CA VAL A 209 16.66 5.21 -4.66
C VAL A 209 17.46 6.48 -4.46
N SER A 210 17.20 7.50 -5.26
CA SER A 210 17.78 8.83 -5.09
C SER A 210 16.68 9.89 -5.03
N ILE A 211 16.80 10.80 -4.08
CA ILE A 211 15.90 11.95 -3.95
C ILE A 211 16.69 13.21 -4.31
N CYS A 212 16.21 13.96 -5.29
CA CYS A 212 16.90 15.14 -5.82
C CYS A 212 15.96 16.35 -5.74
N THR A 213 16.47 17.48 -5.27
CA THR A 213 15.82 18.78 -5.41
C THR A 213 16.32 19.42 -6.70
N ALA A 214 15.44 19.73 -7.65
CA ALA A 214 15.86 20.44 -8.85
C ALA A 214 16.10 21.93 -8.51
N PRO A 215 16.98 22.65 -9.24
CA PRO A 215 17.41 22.37 -10.61
C PRO A 215 18.75 21.62 -10.78
N GLN A 216 19.46 21.25 -9.70
CA GLN A 216 20.81 20.67 -9.81
C GLN A 216 20.80 19.14 -9.51
N PRO A 217 20.98 18.27 -10.53
CA PRO A 217 20.99 16.80 -10.36
C PRO A 217 22.14 16.28 -9.50
N GLU A 218 23.14 17.11 -9.21
CA GLU A 218 24.30 16.79 -8.36
C GLU A 218 23.99 16.83 -6.85
N ASP A 219 22.86 17.43 -6.44
CA ASP A 219 22.39 17.46 -5.04
C ASP A 219 21.44 16.29 -4.71
N CYS A 220 21.66 15.12 -5.33
CA CYS A 220 20.88 13.93 -5.01
C CYS A 220 21.33 13.30 -3.70
N ILE A 221 20.41 13.12 -2.76
CA ILE A 221 20.62 12.27 -1.59
C ILE A 221 20.42 10.82 -2.04
N TYR A 222 21.51 10.04 -2.07
CA TYR A 222 21.48 8.61 -2.36
C TYR A 222 21.02 7.82 -1.12
N HIS A 223 19.99 7.00 -1.29
CA HIS A 223 19.55 6.05 -0.29
C HIS A 223 19.67 4.63 -0.86
N PHE A 224 20.69 3.90 -0.41
CA PHE A 224 20.80 2.47 -0.65
C PHE A 224 19.72 1.75 0.16
N ALA A 225 18.77 1.08 -0.50
CA ALA A 225 17.78 0.26 0.16
C ALA A 225 18.41 -1.06 0.64
N LYS A 226 19.20 -1.01 1.71
CA LYS A 226 19.41 -2.15 2.62
C LYS A 226 18.99 -1.70 4.02
N GLU A 227 17.84 -2.23 4.45
CA GLU A 227 17.42 -2.30 5.85
C GLU A 227 17.25 -1.00 6.65
N GLN A 228 17.27 0.17 6.02
CA GLN A 228 16.82 1.39 6.68
C GLN A 228 15.52 1.89 6.07
N PRO A 229 14.52 2.30 6.88
CA PRO A 229 13.38 3.04 6.36
C PRO A 229 13.97 4.21 5.59
N ILE A 230 13.61 4.33 4.31
CA ILE A 230 13.86 5.54 3.51
C ILE A 230 13.63 6.69 4.48
N LYS A 231 14.63 7.56 4.69
CA LYS A 231 14.39 8.78 5.47
C LYS A 231 13.37 9.59 4.67
N ILE A 232 12.09 9.31 4.92
CA ILE A 232 10.87 10.01 4.48
C ILE A 232 10.88 11.37 5.19
N VAL A 233 11.96 12.12 5.01
CA VAL A 233 12.27 13.34 5.77
C VAL A 233 11.95 14.58 4.93
N LYS A 234 11.75 14.46 3.61
CA LYS A 234 11.31 15.58 2.75
C LYS A 234 9.93 15.43 2.10
N VAL A 235 9.31 14.25 2.08
CA VAL A 235 7.98 14.07 1.44
C VAL A 235 6.84 14.62 2.31
N LYS A 236 7.04 14.70 3.64
CA LYS A 236 6.06 15.26 4.58
C LYS A 236 5.87 16.78 4.47
N SER A 237 6.74 17.49 3.75
CA SER A 237 6.62 18.95 3.55
C SER A 237 6.05 19.33 2.17
N LEU A 238 5.49 18.39 1.41
CA LEU A 238 4.78 18.75 0.17
C LEU A 238 3.47 19.43 0.52
N LEU A 239 3.30 20.66 0.03
CA LEU A 239 2.14 21.50 0.27
C LEU A 239 0.87 20.86 -0.31
N ASN A 240 -0.27 21.04 0.36
CA ASN A 240 -1.57 20.67 -0.19
C ASN A 240 -1.75 21.34 -1.57
N GLY A 241 -2.11 20.55 -2.58
CA GLY A 241 -2.25 21.02 -3.97
C GLY A 241 -1.02 20.76 -4.84
N THR A 242 0.08 20.26 -4.28
CA THR A 242 1.25 19.79 -5.05
C THR A 242 0.79 18.77 -6.10
N MET A 243 1.16 18.98 -7.37
CA MET A 243 0.96 18.01 -8.43
C MET A 243 2.07 16.98 -8.42
N ALA A 244 1.73 15.71 -8.58
CA ALA A 244 2.71 14.66 -8.78
C ALA A 244 2.34 13.78 -9.96
N GLY A 245 3.36 13.25 -10.61
CA GLY A 245 3.23 12.25 -11.64
C GLY A 245 4.45 11.37 -11.67
N CYS A 246 4.21 10.07 -11.74
CA CYS A 246 5.28 9.07 -11.78
C CYS A 246 5.24 8.33 -13.10
N GLY A 247 6.43 8.04 -13.63
CA GLY A 247 6.62 7.31 -14.87
C GLY A 247 7.81 6.39 -14.75
N GLY A 248 7.95 5.49 -15.70
CA GLY A 248 9.13 4.64 -15.77
C GLY A 248 9.40 4.13 -17.18
N ILE A 249 10.62 3.64 -17.35
CA ILE A 249 11.14 3.04 -18.55
C ILE A 249 11.70 1.68 -18.17
N MET A 250 11.37 0.68 -18.98
CA MET A 250 11.93 -0.66 -18.84
C MET A 250 12.88 -0.92 -20.00
N ASN A 251 14.07 -1.43 -19.67
CA ASN A 251 15.05 -1.86 -20.66
C ASN A 251 15.30 -3.36 -20.51
N THR A 252 15.03 -4.08 -21.59
CA THR A 252 15.19 -5.53 -21.75
C THR A 252 16.32 -5.89 -22.72
N LYS A 253 17.13 -4.92 -23.17
CA LYS A 253 18.14 -5.08 -24.25
C LYS A 253 19.49 -5.67 -23.79
N GLY A 254 19.58 -6.37 -22.66
CA GLY A 254 20.87 -6.86 -22.17
C GLY A 254 20.78 -8.10 -21.29
N LYS A 255 21.94 -8.57 -20.81
CA LYS A 255 22.04 -9.70 -19.85
C LYS A 255 21.31 -9.45 -18.52
N LYS A 256 20.83 -8.21 -18.27
CA LYS A 256 20.10 -7.81 -17.07
C LYS A 256 18.97 -6.86 -17.45
N ASP A 257 17.74 -7.26 -17.14
CA ASP A 257 16.59 -6.37 -17.18
C ASP A 257 16.72 -5.32 -16.07
N PHE A 258 16.40 -4.06 -16.39
CA PHE A 258 16.30 -3.02 -15.39
C PHE A 258 15.08 -2.14 -15.57
N ILE A 259 14.52 -1.71 -14.44
CA ILE A 259 13.42 -0.74 -14.38
C ILE A 259 13.98 0.56 -13.85
N HIS A 260 13.74 1.65 -14.58
CA HIS A 260 14.04 3.00 -14.13
C HIS A 260 12.72 3.74 -13.96
N ALA A 261 12.43 4.24 -12.76
CA ALA A 261 11.23 5.00 -12.48
C ALA A 261 11.59 6.36 -11.89
N ALA A 262 10.76 7.36 -12.16
CA ALA A 262 10.85 8.68 -11.56
C ALA A 262 9.45 9.17 -11.16
N CYS A 263 9.37 9.85 -10.03
CA CYS A 263 8.22 10.63 -9.60
C CYS A 263 8.63 12.09 -9.54
N LEU A 264 7.94 12.91 -10.31
CA LEU A 264 8.11 14.36 -10.34
C LEU A 264 7.05 15.01 -9.48
N PHE A 265 7.44 16.06 -8.77
CA PHE A 265 6.55 16.87 -7.93
C PHE A 265 6.69 18.34 -8.30
N LYS A 266 5.53 19.01 -8.39
CA LYS A 266 5.41 20.45 -8.61
C LYS A 266 4.57 21.05 -7.51
N LYS A 267 5.14 21.99 -6.77
CA LYS A 267 4.44 22.79 -5.77
C LYS A 267 3.29 23.56 -6.43
N PRO A 268 2.22 23.87 -5.67
CA PRO A 268 1.12 24.69 -6.18
C PRO A 268 1.58 26.06 -6.66
#